data_AF-A0A0A5HPT8-F1
#
_entry.id   AF-A0A0A5HPT8-F1
#
_cell.length_a   1.000
_cell.length_b   1.000
_cell.length_c   1.000
_cell.angle_alpha   90.00
_cell.angle_beta   90.00
_cell.angle_gamma   90.00
#
_symmetry.space_group_name_H-M   'P 1'
#
loop_
_entity.id
_entity.type
_entity.pdbx_description
1 polymer ?
#
loop_
_entity_poly.entity_id
_entity_poly.type
_entity_poly.pdbx_seq_one_letter_code
_entity_poly.pdbx_strand_id
1 'polypeptide(L)'
;MGSIFIILAISLLIGGLLIVGTPLRPMKYIANGAIKVVIGVFILFFFNVFGASIGLHVPINVYTASVSGLLGIPGLMSLVAIQMFVVS
;
A
#
# COMPACT_ATOMS: atom_id res chain seq x y z
N MET A 1 -31.79 33.35 -16.03
CA MET A 1 -31.54 32.69 -14.73
C MET A 1 -32.11 31.28 -14.67
N GLY A 2 -33.38 31.02 -15.03
CA GLY A 2 -33.97 29.67 -14.98
C GLY A 2 -33.21 28.58 -15.77
N SER A 3 -32.74 28.88 -16.98
CA SER A 3 -32.01 27.91 -17.81
C SER A 3 -30.65 27.49 -17.24
N ILE A 4 -29.98 28.35 -16.46
CA ILE A 4 -28.68 28.06 -15.85
C ILE A 4 -28.82 27.02 -14.74
N PHE A 5 -29.88 27.11 -13.93
CA PHE A 5 -30.17 26.11 -12.90
C PHE A 5 -30.48 24.74 -13.50
N ILE A 6 -31.17 24.70 -14.64
CA ILE A 6 -31.48 23.46 -15.35
C ILE A 6 -30.20 22.80 -15.88
N ILE A 7 -29.31 23.58 -16.49
CA ILE A 7 -28.03 23.08 -17.01
C ILE A 7 -27.14 22.54 -15.87
N LEU A 8 -27.08 23.25 -14.75
CA LEU A 8 -26.35 22.81 -13.56
C LEU A 8 -26.91 21.50 -12.98
N ALA A 9 -28.24 21.41 -12.84
CA ALA A 9 -28.90 20.21 -12.33
C ALA A 9 -28.64 18.99 -13.21
N ILE A 10 -28.72 19.15 -14.54
CA ILE A 10 -28.45 18.08 -15.50
C ILE A 10 -26.97 17.68 -15.46
N SER A 11 -26.05 18.64 -15.43
CA SER A 11 -24.61 18.36 -15.36
C SER A 11 -24.24 17.60 -14.08
N LEU A 12 -24.84 17.97 -12.94
CA LEU A 12 -24.60 17.33 -11.66
C LEU A 12 -25.21 15.92 -11.60
N LEU A 13 -26.39 15.73 -12.20
CA LEU A 13 -27.04 14.42 -12.34
C LEU A 13 -26.19 13.47 -13.19
N ILE A 14 -25.70 13.95 -14.35
CA ILE A 14 -24.84 13.15 -15.25
C ILE A 14 -23.51 12.83 -14.56
N GLY A 15 -22.88 13.80 -13.92
CA GLY A 15 -21.64 13.59 -13.16
C GLY A 15 -21.81 12.56 -12.04
N GLY A 16 -22.92 12.63 -11.29
CA GLY A 16 -23.25 11.65 -10.26
C GLY A 16 -23.47 10.24 -10.82
N LEU A 17 -24.20 10.12 -11.93
CA LEU A 17 -24.46 8.82 -12.57
C LEU A 17 -23.17 8.15 -13.07
N LEU A 18 -22.23 8.94 -13.59
CA LEU A 18 -20.92 8.46 -14.05
C LEU A 18 -20.07 7.92 -12.88
N ILE A 19 -20.08 8.58 -11.72
CA ILE A 19 -19.34 8.13 -10.53
C ILE A 19 -19.92 6.79 -10.02
N VAL A 20 -21.25 6.66 -9.96
CA VAL A 20 -21.91 5.43 -9.49
C VAL A 20 -21.72 4.27 -10.47
N GLY A 21 -21.69 4.54 -11.78
CA GLY A 21 -21.44 3.54 -12.82
C GLY A 21 -19.97 3.15 -12.98
N THR A 22 -19.04 3.88 -12.35
CA THR A 22 -17.60 3.60 -12.49
C THR A 22 -17.27 2.31 -11.74
N PRO A 23 -16.71 1.28 -12.42
CA PRO A 23 -16.35 0.05 -11.75
C PRO A 23 -15.25 0.33 -10.73
N LEU A 24 -15.54 0.22 -9.43
CA LEU A 24 -14.60 0.36 -8.29
C LEU A 24 -13.48 -0.72 -8.28
N ARG A 25 -13.30 -1.45 -9.38
CA ARG A 25 -12.27 -2.48 -9.56
C ARG A 25 -10.83 -1.96 -9.36
N PRO A 26 -10.41 -0.77 -9.83
CA PRO A 26 -9.05 -0.27 -9.57
C PRO A 26 -8.84 0.07 -8.09
N MET A 27 -9.89 0.53 -7.39
CA MET A 27 -9.84 0.81 -5.95
C MET A 27 -9.48 -0.45 -5.14
N LYS A 28 -9.98 -1.63 -5.55
CA LYS A 28 -9.64 -2.91 -4.91
C LYS A 28 -8.15 -3.26 -5.01
N TYR A 29 -7.50 -2.97 -6.14
CA TYR A 29 -6.07 -3.24 -6.30
C TYR A 29 -5.22 -2.33 -5.42
N ILE A 30 -5.59 -1.04 -5.33
CA ILE A 30 -4.93 -0.08 -4.46
C ILE A 30 -5.10 -0.50 -2.99
N ALA A 31 -6.33 -0.84 -2.58
CA ALA A 31 -6.62 -1.30 -1.23
C ALA A 31 -5.85 -2.59 -0.88
N ASN A 32 -5.84 -3.57 -1.78
CA ASN A 32 -5.06 -4.81 -1.59
C ASN A 32 -3.55 -4.53 -1.51
N GLY A 33 -3.04 -3.60 -2.31
CA GLY A 33 -1.65 -3.16 -2.24
C GLY A 33 -1.32 -2.55 -0.87
N ALA A 34 -2.16 -1.64 -0.39
CA ALA A 34 -1.99 -1.02 0.92
C ALA A 34 -2.03 -2.06 2.06
N ILE A 35 -2.93 -3.04 2.01
CA ILE A 35 -3.00 -4.13 2.99
C ILE A 35 -1.69 -4.93 2.98
N LYS A 36 -1.15 -5.27 1.80
CA LYS A 36 0.13 -5.98 1.69
C LYS A 36 1.28 -5.18 2.31
N VAL A 37 1.33 -3.86 2.09
CA VAL A 37 2.35 -3.00 2.73
C VAL A 37 2.22 -3.05 4.25
N VAL A 38 1.01 -2.95 4.79
CA VAL A 38 0.76 -3.07 6.24
C VAL A 38 1.23 -4.42 6.78
N ILE A 39 0.93 -5.52 6.07
CA ILE A 39 1.44 -6.85 6.41
C ILE A 39 2.98 -6.85 6.42
N GLY A 40 3.61 -6.22 5.43
CA GLY A 40 5.07 -6.08 5.36
C GLY A 40 5.66 -5.30 6.53
N VAL A 41 4.99 -4.24 6.99
CA VAL A 41 5.37 -3.51 8.22
C VAL A 41 5.32 -4.45 9.42
N PHE A 42 4.24 -5.23 9.59
CA PHE A 42 4.13 -6.17 10.71
C PHE A 42 5.20 -7.26 10.67
N ILE A 43 5.47 -7.83 9.49
CA ILE A 43 6.52 -8.84 9.31
C ILE A 43 7.88 -8.26 9.72
N LEU A 44 8.23 -7.08 9.22
CA LEU A 44 9.50 -6.42 9.55
C LEU A 44 9.58 -6.06 11.04
N PHE A 45 8.48 -5.58 11.63
CA PHE A 45 8.42 -5.26 13.04
C PHE A 45 8.71 -6.50 13.91
N PHE A 46 8.01 -7.61 13.68
CA PHE A 46 8.26 -8.84 14.43
C PHE A 46 9.68 -9.35 14.20
N PHE A 47 10.15 -9.34 12.95
CA PHE A 47 11.50 -9.78 12.62
C PHE A 47 12.56 -8.95 13.35
N ASN A 48 12.40 -7.62 13.38
CA ASN A 48 13.31 -6.73 14.10
C ASN A 48 13.25 -6.93 15.62
N VAL A 49 12.08 -7.21 16.20
CA VAL A 49 11.96 -7.49 17.63
C VAL A 49 12.72 -8.77 18.01
N PHE A 50 12.59 -9.84 17.22
CA PHE A 50 13.35 -11.07 17.46
C PHE A 50 14.84 -10.92 17.12
N GLY A 51 15.14 -10.21 16.03
CA GLY A 51 16.48 -9.94 15.51
C GLY A 51 17.28 -8.92 16.30
N ALA A 52 16.64 -8.11 17.15
CA ALA A 52 17.31 -7.14 18.01
C ALA A 52 18.36 -7.80 18.93
N SER A 53 18.12 -9.05 19.34
CA SER A 53 19.06 -9.83 20.17
C SER A 53 20.40 -10.12 19.48
N ILE A 54 20.41 -10.18 18.15
CA ILE A 54 21.60 -10.42 17.33
C ILE A 54 22.05 -9.16 16.57
N GLY A 55 21.55 -7.98 16.95
CA GLY A 55 21.88 -6.70 16.30
C GLY A 55 21.29 -6.53 14.90
N LEU A 56 20.37 -7.40 14.49
CA LEU A 56 19.80 -7.39 13.14
C LEU A 56 18.52 -6.56 13.14
N HIS A 57 18.59 -5.38 12.51
CA HIS A 57 17.48 -4.45 12.43
C HIS A 57 17.36 -3.86 11.02
N VAL A 58 16.31 -4.25 10.29
CA VAL A 58 16.02 -3.71 8.95
C VAL A 58 15.20 -2.42 9.10
N PRO A 59 15.56 -1.31 8.44
CA PRO A 59 14.79 -0.07 8.53
C PRO A 59 13.32 -0.29 8.12
N ILE A 60 12.36 0.20 8.91
CA ILE A 60 10.92 0.09 8.61
C ILE A 60 10.49 1.36 7.87
N ASN A 61 10.42 1.29 6.55
CA ASN A 61 9.92 2.38 5.70
C ASN A 61 9.01 1.82 4.59
N VAL A 62 8.45 2.72 3.77
CA VAL A 62 7.51 2.32 2.70
C VAL A 62 8.17 1.36 1.70
N TYR A 63 9.47 1.51 1.41
CA TYR A 63 10.17 0.65 0.46
C TYR A 63 10.40 -0.75 1.02
N THR A 64 10.96 -0.88 2.21
CA THR A 64 11.22 -2.19 2.84
C THR A 64 9.92 -2.92 3.14
N ALA A 65 8.90 -2.22 3.63
CA ALA A 65 7.57 -2.78 3.89
C ALA A 65 6.84 -3.19 2.60
N SER A 66 7.03 -2.48 1.50
CA SER A 66 6.48 -2.90 0.20
C SER A 66 7.16 -4.16 -0.29
N VAL A 67 8.49 -4.27 -0.19
CA VAL A 67 9.22 -5.47 -0.62
C VAL A 67 8.86 -6.67 0.25
N SER A 68 8.88 -6.54 1.58
CA SER A 68 8.50 -7.63 2.49
C SER A 68 7.01 -7.96 2.41
N GLY A 69 6.13 -6.98 2.16
CA GLY A 69 4.69 -7.17 2.09
C GLY A 69 4.18 -7.73 0.77
N LEU A 70 4.78 -7.32 -0.35
CA LEU A 70 4.40 -7.80 -1.69
C LEU A 70 4.98 -9.19 -1.99
N LEU A 71 6.25 -9.42 -1.61
CA LEU A 71 6.92 -10.71 -1.83
C LEU A 71 6.76 -11.68 -0.64
N GLY A 72 6.46 -11.19 0.57
CA GLY A 72 6.35 -12.02 1.77
C GLY A 72 7.71 -12.46 2.31
N ILE A 73 7.80 -13.74 2.68
CA ILE A 73 9.01 -14.38 3.21
C ILE A 73 10.24 -14.20 2.30
N PRO A 74 10.19 -14.47 0.97
CA PRO A 74 11.37 -14.27 0.12
C PRO A 74 11.84 -12.80 0.07
N GLY A 75 10.92 -11.83 0.18
CA GLY A 75 11.26 -10.41 0.27
C GLY A 75 11.93 -10.04 1.60
N LEU A 76 11.45 -10.61 2.70
CA LEU A 76 12.11 -10.43 4.01
C LEU A 76 13.53 -11.02 4.00
N MET A 77 13.70 -12.24 3.48
CA MET A 77 15.00 -12.90 3.43
C MET A 77 16.00 -12.14 2.57
N SER A 78 15.58 -11.55 1.44
CA SER A 78 16.47 -10.74 0.61
C SER A 78 16.88 -9.44 1.29
N LEU A 79 15.95 -8.76 1.97
CA LEU A 79 16.25 -7.56 2.78
C LEU A 79 17.25 -7.86 3.89
N VAL A 80 17.05 -8.97 4.59
CA VAL A 80 17.97 -9.43 5.65
C VAL A 80 19.34 -9.77 5.08
N ALA A 81 19.41 -10.45 3.93
CA ALA A 81 20.68 -10.73 3.27
C ALA A 81 21.41 -9.44 2.87
N ILE A 82 20.71 -8.44 2.32
CA ILE A 82 21.30 -7.13 2.00
C ILE A 82 21.85 -6.48 3.27
N GLN A 83 21.10 -6.50 4.36
CA GLN A 83 21.53 -5.94 5.64
C GLN A 83 22.79 -6.65 6.17
N MET A 84 22.85 -7.99 6.08
CA MET A 84 23.95 -8.79 6.61
C MET A 84 25.21 -8.80 5.75
N PHE A 85 25.08 -8.66 4.43
CA PHE A 85 26.22 -8.81 3.50
C PHE A 85 26.69 -7.50 2.86
N VAL A 86 25.81 -6.50 2.70
CA VAL A 86 26.12 -5.27 1.97
C VAL A 86 26.29 -4.08 2.92
N VAL A 87 25.41 -3.95 3.90
CA VAL A 87 25.39 -2.80 4.84
C VAL A 87 26.23 -3.05 6.10
N SER A 88 26.53 -4.32 6.38
CA SER A 88 27.31 -4.82 7.53
C SER A 88 28.63 -4.08 7.74
#